data_AF-A0A527XDL8-F1
#
_entry.id   AF-A0A527XDL8-F1
#
_cell.length_a   1.000
_cell.length_b   1.000
_cell.length_c   1.000
_cell.angle_alpha   90.00
_cell.angle_beta   90.00
_cell.angle_gamma   90.00
#
_symmetry.space_group_name_H-M   'P 1'
#
loop_
_entity.id
_entity.type
_entity.pdbx_description
1 polymer ?
#
loop_
_entity_poly.entity_id
_entity_poly.type
_entity_poly.pdbx_seq_one_letter_code
_entity_poly.pdbx_strand_id
1 'polypeptide(L)' 'ATLNYRGYTKSSCTSINHVVCHGIPDNKPLKDGDIVNIDVTYILDGWHGDSSRMYPVGTIKRAAERLLEVTYE' A
#
# COMPACT_ATOMS: atom_id res chain seq x y z
N ALA A 1 -6.90 7.04 10.02
CA ALA A 1 -7.10 8.44 9.60
C ALA A 1 -7.65 8.56 8.18
N THR A 2 -7.37 7.61 7.30
CA THR A 2 -7.84 7.57 5.90
C THR A 2 -9.36 7.49 5.75
N LEU A 3 -10.06 6.78 6.65
CA LEU A 3 -11.51 6.64 6.57
C LEU A 3 -12.21 8.01 6.65
N ASN A 4 -13.01 8.31 5.62
CA ASN A 4 -13.73 9.57 5.41
C ASN A 4 -12.84 10.80 5.19
N TYR A 5 -11.52 10.64 5.07
CA TYR A 5 -10.64 11.77 4.73
C TYR A 5 -10.88 12.19 3.28
N ARG A 6 -11.46 13.37 3.09
CA ARG A 6 -11.80 13.94 1.76
C ARG A 6 -12.62 12.99 0.86
N GLY A 7 -13.50 12.19 1.47
CA GLY A 7 -14.34 11.23 0.74
C GLY A 7 -13.68 9.87 0.45
N TYR A 8 -12.47 9.61 0.96
CA TYR A 8 -11.87 8.29 0.90
C TYR A 8 -12.65 7.30 1.78
N THR A 9 -13.00 6.12 1.25
CA THR A 9 -14.03 5.25 1.85
C THR A 9 -13.50 4.04 2.62
N LYS A 10 -12.18 3.88 2.71
CA LYS A 10 -11.52 2.73 3.35
C LYS A 10 -10.55 3.17 4.43
N SER A 11 -10.16 2.24 5.30
CA SER A 11 -9.32 2.49 6.47
C SER A 11 -7.82 2.37 6.21
N SER A 12 -7.42 2.04 4.98
CA SER A 12 -6.03 1.96 4.51
C SER A 12 -6.00 2.10 2.99
N CYS A 13 -4.84 2.41 2.42
CA CYS A 13 -4.63 2.32 0.98
C CYS A 13 -3.94 1.00 0.63
N THR A 14 -4.35 0.38 -0.48
CA THR A 14 -3.70 -0.80 -1.06
C THR A 14 -3.41 -0.54 -2.54
N SER A 15 -2.15 -0.30 -2.89
CA SER A 15 -1.76 0.13 -4.23
C SER A 15 -1.00 -0.99 -4.94
N ILE A 16 -1.68 -1.69 -5.85
CA ILE A 16 -1.16 -2.90 -6.51
C ILE A 16 -0.46 -2.52 -7.82
N ASN A 17 0.78 -2.99 -8.01
CA ASN A 17 1.59 -2.87 -9.22
C ASN A 17 1.74 -1.42 -9.74
N HIS A 18 0.97 -1.05 -10.76
CA HIS A 18 1.07 0.26 -11.43
C HIS A 18 0.33 1.38 -10.68
N VAL A 19 -0.47 1.04 -9.66
CA VAL A 19 -1.11 2.04 -8.80
C VAL A 19 -0.03 2.65 -7.91
N VAL A 20 0.26 3.93 -8.11
CA VAL A 20 1.35 4.62 -7.41
C VAL A 20 1.04 4.81 -5.92
N CYS A 21 -0.14 5.35 -5.60
CA CYS A 21 -0.62 5.57 -4.24
C CYS A 21 -2.15 5.62 -4.19
N HIS A 22 -2.71 5.64 -2.99
CA HIS A 22 -4.15 5.79 -2.72
C HIS A 22 -5.06 4.77 -3.42
N GLY A 23 -4.54 3.58 -3.75
CA GLY A 23 -5.38 2.48 -4.24
C GLY A 23 -6.46 2.16 -3.21
N ILE A 24 -7.71 2.03 -3.66
CA ILE A 24 -8.86 1.74 -2.80
C ILE A 24 -9.00 0.23 -2.65
N PRO A 25 -8.93 -0.32 -1.42
CA PRO A 25 -9.20 -1.73 -1.18
C PRO A 25 -10.54 -2.20 -1.77
N ASP A 26 -10.50 -3.27 -2.55
CA ASP A 26 -11.65 -3.90 -3.21
C ASP A 26 -11.59 -5.44 -3.11
N ASN A 27 -12.48 -6.13 -3.86
CA ASN A 27 -12.56 -7.60 -3.86
C ASN A 27 -11.59 -8.27 -4.85
N LYS A 28 -10.66 -7.52 -5.47
CA LYS A 28 -9.70 -8.10 -6.42
C LYS A 28 -8.68 -8.94 -5.64
N PRO A 29 -8.57 -10.25 -5.92
CA PRO A 29 -7.57 -11.08 -5.26
C PRO A 29 -6.16 -10.69 -5.73
N LEU A 30 -5.23 -10.66 -4.78
CA LEU A 30 -3.80 -10.58 -5.06
C LEU A 30 -3.34 -11.85 -5.78
N LYS A 31 -2.34 -11.72 -6.67
CA LYS A 31 -1.79 -12.84 -7.44
C LYS A 31 -0.31 -13.00 -7.14
N ASP A 32 0.18 -14.23 -7.24
CA ASP A 32 1.62 -14.50 -7.21
C ASP A 32 2.35 -13.64 -8.26
N GLY A 33 3.39 -12.96 -7.82
CA GLY A 33 4.16 -12.01 -8.62
C GLY A 33 3.69 -10.56 -8.54
N ASP A 34 2.58 -10.25 -7.88
CA ASP A 34 2.17 -8.86 -7.60
C ASP A 34 3.10 -8.22 -6.55
N ILE A 35 3.21 -6.90 -6.62
CA ILE A 35 3.71 -6.06 -5.53
C ILE A 35 2.59 -5.13 -5.05
N VAL A 36 2.46 -4.94 -3.74
CA VAL A 36 1.40 -4.12 -3.16
C VAL A 36 1.97 -3.15 -2.11
N ASN A 37 1.68 -1.86 -2.27
CA ASN A 37 1.90 -0.88 -1.21
C ASN A 37 0.76 -1.00 -0.21
N ILE A 38 1.07 -1.11 1.07
CA ILE A 38 0.08 -0.96 2.14
C ILE A 38 0.47 0.30 2.91
N ASP A 39 -0.47 1.24 2.97
CA ASP A 39 -0.32 2.53 3.62
C ASP A 39 -1.35 2.68 4.75
N VAL A 40 -0.84 2.94 5.95
CA VAL A 40 -1.61 2.97 7.19
C VAL A 40 -1.33 4.26 7.93
N THR A 41 -2.41 4.99 8.17
CA THR A 41 -2.40 6.14 9.07
C THR A 41 -3.33 5.89 10.25
N TYR A 42 -2.83 5.94 11.48
CA TYR A 42 -3.63 5.84 12.70
C TYR A 42 -3.75 7.19 13.40
N ILE A 43 -4.76 7.30 14.27
CA ILE A 43 -4.97 8.47 15.12
C ILE A 43 -4.90 8.00 16.58
N LEU A 44 -4.02 8.61 17.37
CA LEU A 44 -3.88 8.36 18.81
C LEU A 44 -3.77 9.70 19.53
N ASP A 45 -4.68 9.96 20.49
CA ASP A 45 -4.70 11.19 21.28
C ASP A 45 -4.62 12.49 20.46
N GLY A 46 -5.28 12.50 19.29
CA GLY A 46 -5.28 13.62 18.33
C GLY A 46 -4.07 13.67 17.40
N TRP A 47 -3.03 12.86 17.64
CA TRP A 47 -1.85 12.75 16.78
C TRP A 47 -2.06 11.75 15.65
N HIS A 48 -1.46 12.03 14.50
CA HIS A 48 -1.49 11.17 13.34
C HIS A 48 -0.13 10.48 13.18
N GLY A 49 -0.12 9.15 13.12
CA GLY A 49 1.05 8.36 12.77
C GLY A 49 0.85 7.74 11.40
N ASP A 50 1.81 7.91 10.51
CA ASP A 50 1.70 7.54 9.10
C ASP A 50 2.88 6.71 8.64
N SER A 51 2.62 5.59 7.97
CA SER A 51 3.67 4.71 7.44
C SER A 51 3.15 3.80 6.33
N SER A 52 3.98 3.57 5.32
CA SER A 52 3.70 2.64 4.24
C SER A 52 4.91 1.79 3.87
N ARG A 53 4.65 0.66 3.21
CA ARG A 53 5.70 -0.18 2.64
C ARG A 53 5.19 -1.00 1.46
N MET A 54 6.07 -1.28 0.51
CA MET A 54 5.83 -2.25 -0.56
C MET A 54 6.10 -3.68 -0.09
N TYR A 55 5.18 -4.59 -0.39
CA TYR A 55 5.28 -6.01 -0.06
C TYR A 55 5.17 -6.87 -1.32
N PRO A 56 5.98 -7.95 -1.44
CA PRO A 56 5.83 -8.95 -2.48
C PRO A 56 4.65 -9.89 -2.18
N VAL A 57 3.90 -10.27 -3.20
CA VAL A 57 2.92 -11.35 -3.13
C VAL A 57 3.54 -12.60 -3.75
N GLY A 58 3.97 -13.53 -2.91
CA GLY A 58 4.63 -14.76 -3.36
C GLY A 58 5.95 -14.49 -4.07
N THR A 59 6.20 -15.16 -5.21
CA THR A 59 7.46 -15.03 -5.95
C THR A 59 7.39 -13.91 -6.98
N ILE A 60 8.17 -12.84 -6.76
CA ILE A 60 8.20 -11.68 -7.65
C ILE A 60 9.37 -11.73 -8.64
N LYS A 61 9.27 -10.96 -9.73
CA LYS A 61 10.36 -10.84 -10.73
C LYS A 61 11.52 -10.01 -10.17
N ARG A 62 12.75 -10.28 -10.62
CA ARG A 62 13.96 -9.52 -10.23
C ARG A 62 13.82 -7.99 -10.42
N ALA A 63 13.10 -7.56 -11.45
CA ALA A 63 12.84 -6.14 -11.68
C ALA A 63 11.98 -5.51 -10.56
N ALA A 64 10.98 -6.24 -10.06
CA ALA A 64 10.15 -5.81 -8.94
C ALA A 64 10.92 -5.83 -7.62
N GLU A 65 11.77 -6.85 -7.39
CA GLU A 65 12.65 -6.88 -6.21
C GLU A 65 13.55 -5.64 -6.16
N ARG A 66 14.20 -5.32 -7.29
CA ARG A 66 15.06 -4.14 -7.40
C ARG A 66 14.28 -2.86 -7.16
N LEU A 67 13.04 -2.75 -7.67
CA LEU A 67 12.19 -1.58 -7.43
C LEU A 67 11.88 -1.41 -5.93
N LEU A 68 11.57 -2.51 -5.22
CA LEU A 68 11.33 -2.49 -3.78
C LEU A 68 12.57 -2.06 -3.00
N GLU A 69 13.75 -2.57 -3.37
CA GLU A 69 15.04 -2.24 -2.75
C GLU A 69 15.39 -0.75 -2.90
N VAL A 70 15.44 -0.24 -4.14
CA VAL A 70 15.85 1.16 -4.41
C VAL A 70 14.84 2.20 -3.92
N THR A 71 13.59 1.80 -3.68
CA THR A 71 12.56 2.70 -3.12
C THR A 71 12.64 2.73 -1.58
N TYR A 72 13.28 1.74 -0.97
CA TYR A 72 13.44 1.65 0.48
C TYR A 72 14.73 2.31 0.99
N GLU A 73 15.80 2.27 0.19
CA GLU A 73 17.06 3.02 0.43
C GLU A 73 16.85 4.53 0.53
#